data_AF-A0A1Q2U159-F1
#
_entry.id   AF-A0A1Q2U159-F1
#
_cell.length_a   1.000
_cell.length_b   1.000
_cell.length_c   1.000
_cell.angle_alpha   90.00
_cell.angle_beta   90.00
_cell.angle_gamma   90.00
#
_symmetry.space_group_name_H-M   'P 1'
#
loop_
_entity.id
_entity.type
_entity.pdbx_description
1 polymer ?
#
loop_
_entity_poly.entity_id
_entity_poly.type
_entity_poly.pdbx_seq_one_letter_code
_entity_poly.pdbx_strand_id
1 'polypeptide(L)' 'MWLKIRHLVDPVFQYLNQPVGHTDRHTVWNPNRFWYLYKINLLEKCWQKEAANKNQHTY' A
#
# COMPACT_ATOMS: atom_id res chain seq x y z
N MET A 1 -15.36 0.17 15.29
CA MET A 1 -14.04 -0.03 15.92
C MET A 1 -13.16 -1.09 15.23
N TRP A 2 -13.72 -1.98 14.39
CA TRP A 2 -12.98 -3.09 13.74
C TRP A 2 -12.11 -2.68 12.53
N LEU A 3 -12.53 -1.66 11.78
CA LEU A 3 -11.78 -1.15 10.61
C LEU A 3 -10.42 -0.55 10.95
N LYS A 4 -10.29 0.07 12.14
CA LYS A 4 -9.05 0.76 12.55
C LYS A 4 -7.89 -0.20 12.80
N ILE A 5 -8.16 -1.40 13.34
CA ILE A 5 -7.11 -2.40 13.63
C ILE A 5 -6.57 -2.98 12.32
N ARG A 6 -7.43 -3.22 11.33
CA ARG A 6 -7.06 -3.77 10.03
C ARG A 6 -6.08 -2.86 9.27
N HIS A 7 -6.19 -1.54 9.42
CA HIS A 7 -5.26 -0.57 8.82
C HIS A 7 -3.84 -0.57 9.43
N LEU A 8 -3.66 -1.14 10.62
CA LEU A 8 -2.34 -1.28 11.25
C LEU A 8 -1.71 -2.65 10.99
N VAL A 9 -2.53 -3.71 10.93
CA VAL A 9 -2.03 -5.08 10.72
C VAL A 9 -1.55 -5.27 9.28
N ASP A 10 -2.23 -4.67 8.29
CA ASP A 10 -1.88 -4.78 6.88
C ASP A 10 -0.47 -4.23 6.54
N PRO A 11 -0.10 -2.99 6.91
CA PRO A 11 1.25 -2.47 6.63
C PRO A 11 2.35 -3.24 7.38
N VAL A 12 2.07 -3.69 8.61
CA VAL A 12 3.04 -4.48 9.39
C VAL A 12 3.27 -5.84 8.74
N PHE A 13 2.21 -6.50 8.26
CA PHE A 13 2.32 -7.75 7.54
C PHE A 13 3.07 -7.58 6.20
N GLN A 14 2.79 -6.51 5.46
CA GLN A 14 3.50 -6.18 4.22
C GLN A 14 4.98 -5.87 4.46
N TYR A 15 5.33 -5.25 5.60
CA TYR A 15 6.70 -4.98 5.99
C TYR A 15 7.46 -6.28 6.33
N LEU A 16 6.85 -7.16 7.13
CA LEU A 16 7.47 -8.42 7.54
C LEU A 16 7.59 -9.41 6.38
N ASN A 17 6.67 -9.36 5.42
CA ASN A 17 6.63 -10.25 4.26
C ASN A 17 7.28 -9.63 3.01
N GLN A 18 8.19 -8.67 3.19
CA GLN A 18 8.95 -8.12 2.07
C GLN A 18 9.77 -9.23 1.40
N PRO A 19 9.80 -9.28 0.05
CA PRO A 19 10.63 -10.24 -0.64
C PRO A 19 12.10 -9.91 -0.34
N VAL A 20 12.79 -10.82 0.35
CA VAL A 20 14.22 -10.70 0.65
C VAL A 20 14.98 -11.32 -0.52
N GLY A 21 15.71 -10.49 -1.28
CA GLY A 21 16.60 -10.97 -2.34
C GLY A 21 16.01 -11.04 -3.75
N HIS A 22 14.82 -10.46 -4.01
CA HIS A 22 14.34 -10.29 -5.38
C HIS A 22 14.92 -9.02 -6.02
N THR A 23 15.60 -9.18 -7.16
CA THR A 23 16.24 -8.11 -7.93
C THR A 23 15.26 -7.01 -8.38
N ASP A 24 13.99 -7.36 -8.56
CA ASP A 24 12.98 -6.43 -9.08
C ASP A 24 12.35 -5.52 -8.02
N ARG A 25 12.52 -5.85 -6.72
CA ARG A 25 11.93 -5.09 -5.61
C ARG A 25 12.92 -4.94 -4.47
N HIS A 26 13.50 -3.75 -4.35
CA HIS A 26 14.37 -3.41 -3.23
C HIS A 26 13.65 -3.57 -1.88
N THR A 27 14.10 -4.49 -1.05
CA THR A 27 13.68 -4.64 0.34
C THR A 27 13.98 -3.35 1.11
N VAL A 28 12.97 -2.76 1.74
CA VAL A 28 13.12 -1.48 2.47
C VAL A 28 13.22 -1.76 3.96
N TRP A 29 14.46 -1.92 4.44
CA TRP A 29 14.77 -2.22 5.85
C TRP A 29 14.58 -1.05 6.82
N ASN A 30 14.49 0.18 6.31
CA ASN A 30 14.24 1.34 7.15
C ASN A 30 12.71 1.50 7.32
N PRO A 31 12.16 1.32 8.54
CA PRO A 31 10.72 1.35 8.77
C PRO A 31 10.11 2.73 8.46
N ASN A 32 10.84 3.82 8.67
CA ASN A 32 10.36 5.17 8.32
C ASN A 32 10.22 5.33 6.80
N ARG A 33 11.20 4.82 6.05
CA ARG A 33 11.18 4.84 4.58
C ARG A 33 10.07 3.95 4.04
N PHE A 34 9.87 2.77 4.63
CA PHE A 34 8.77 1.89 4.28
C PHE A 34 7.41 2.56 4.53
N TRP A 35 7.23 3.18 5.69
CA TRP A 35 5.98 3.86 6.03
C TRP A 35 5.63 4.99 5.06
N TYR A 36 6.63 5.76 4.65
CA TYR A 36 6.46 6.81 3.63
C TYR A 36 6.03 6.23 2.29
N LEU A 37 6.70 5.17 1.82
CA LEU A 37 6.36 4.49 0.56
C LEU A 37 4.97 3.83 0.61
N TYR A 38 4.62 3.23 1.73
CA TYR A 38 3.31 2.63 1.95
C TYR A 38 2.19 3.67 1.81
N LYS A 39 2.37 4.87 2.40
CA LYS A 39 1.41 5.96 2.25
C LYS A 39 1.24 6.41 0.81
N ILE A 40 2.34 6.54 0.06
CA ILE A 40 2.29 6.89 -1.37
C ILE A 40 1.48 5.83 -2.12
N ASN A 41 1.79 4.54 -1.92
CA ASN A 41 1.08 3.45 -2.60
C ASN A 41 -0.42 3.42 -2.26
N LEU A 42 -0.77 3.76 -1.01
CA LEU A 42 -2.17 3.87 -0.61
C LEU A 42 -2.88 4.99 -1.36
N LEU A 43 -2.25 6.16 -1.49
CA LEU A 43 -2.79 7.29 -2.25
C LEU A 43 -2.93 6.93 -3.74
N GLU A 44 -1.95 6.27 -4.34
CA GLU A 44 -2.02 5.78 -5.72
C GLU A 44 -3.20 4.83 -5.92
N LYS A 45 -3.42 3.88 -5.01
CA LYS A 45 -4.56 2.95 -5.08
C LYS A 45 -5.90 3.68 -4.97
N CYS A 46 -6.01 4.64 -4.06
CA CYS A 46 -7.22 5.46 -3.95
C CYS A 46 -7.46 6.25 -5.25
N TRP A 47 -6.41 6.86 -5.79
CA TRP A 47 -6.46 7.62 -7.04
C TRP A 47 -6.91 6.75 -8.23
N GLN A 48 -6.34 5.56 -8.37
CA GLN A 48 -6.73 4.60 -9.42
C GLN A 48 -8.18 4.14 -9.25
N LYS A 49 -8.63 3.90 -8.01
CA LYS A 49 -10.02 3.54 -7.72
C LYS A 49 -10.99 4.66 -8.08
N GLU A 50 -10.64 5.91 -7.79
CA GLU A 50 -11.46 7.07 -8.18
C GLU A 50 -11.53 7.21 -9.70
N ALA A 51 -10.41 7.06 -10.41
CA ALA A 51 -10.38 7.06 -11.87
C ALA A 51 -11.26 5.95 -12.47
N ALA A 52 -11.17 4.73 -11.93
CA ALA A 52 -11.99 3.60 -12.36
C ALA A 52 -13.50 3.85 -12.11
N ASN A 53 -13.86 4.46 -10.98
CA ASN A 53 -15.26 4.77 -10.66
C ASN A 53 -15.84 5.90 -11.55
N LYS A 54 -15.02 6.90 -11.90
CA LYS A 54 -15.41 7.93 -12.89
C LYS A 54 -15.71 7.30 -14.24
N ASN A 55 -14.85 6.38 -14.69
CA ASN A 55 -15.06 5.69 -15.96
C ASN A 55 -16.33 4.81 -15.95
N GLN A 56 -16.74 4.25 -14.81
CA GLN A 56 -17.97 3.44 -14.70
C GLN A 56 -19.27 4.25 -14.75
N HIS A 57 -19.27 5.52 -14.32
CA HIS A 57 -20.46 6.39 -14.36
C HIS A 57 -20.68 7.09 -15.72
N THR A 58 -19.80 6.85 -16.70
CA THR A 58 -19.86 7.49 -18.03
C THR A 58 -20.34 6.53 -19.12
N TYR A 59 -20.88 5.36 -18.75
CA TYR A 59 -21.52 4.38 -19.62
C TYR A 59 -22.98 4.18 -19.25
#